data_AF-A0A5E7XRH7-F1
#
_entry.id   AF-A0A5E7XRH7-F1
#
_cell.length_a   1.000
_cell.length_b   1.000
_cell.length_c   1.000
_cell.angle_alpha   90.00
_cell.angle_beta   90.00
_cell.angle_gamma   90.00
#
_symmetry.space_group_name_H-M   'P 1'
#
loop_
_entity.id
_entity.type
_entity.pdbx_description
1 polymer ?
#
loop_
_entity_poly.entity_id
_entity_poly.type
_entity_poly.pdbx_seq_one_letter_code
_entity_poly.pdbx_strand_id
1 'polypeptide(L)'
;MQSNYLGWAGQMAPAIMGNSERPELTDTLRESFCRTNPEIARHFAALTFWSDNRSDLAKACTPALVLQCAEDVIAPVQVGKYVADQMPNATFVQLKATGHCPHVSHPSEVIQEIERYVASATSHL
;
A
#
# COMPACT_ATOMS: atom_id res chain seq x y z
N MET A 1 -18.29 -15.68 9.69
CA MET A 1 -18.06 -15.53 8.23
C MET A 1 -17.04 -16.58 7.81
N GLN A 2 -17.47 -17.77 7.39
CA GLN A 2 -16.59 -18.94 7.21
C GLN A 2 -16.50 -19.44 5.77
N SER A 3 -17.17 -18.83 4.79
CA SER A 3 -17.37 -19.50 3.49
C SER A 3 -17.43 -18.51 2.34
N ASN A 4 -16.26 -18.14 1.81
CA ASN A 4 -15.95 -17.98 0.38
C ASN A 4 -14.64 -17.18 0.21
N TYR A 5 -13.50 -17.79 0.52
CA TYR A 5 -12.19 -17.14 0.33
C TYR A 5 -11.96 -16.69 -1.13
N LEU A 6 -12.44 -17.48 -2.10
CA LEU A 6 -12.41 -17.14 -3.52
C LEU A 6 -13.27 -15.91 -3.85
N GLY A 7 -14.45 -15.80 -3.24
CA GLY A 7 -15.32 -14.64 -3.38
C GLY A 7 -14.76 -13.40 -2.71
N TRP A 8 -14.11 -13.56 -1.55
CA TRP A 8 -13.35 -12.48 -0.91
C TRP A 8 -12.21 -12.00 -1.82
N ALA A 9 -11.43 -12.92 -2.40
CA ALA A 9 -10.36 -12.58 -3.34
C ALA A 9 -10.91 -11.86 -4.58
N GLY A 10 -12.04 -12.30 -5.11
CA GLY A 10 -12.72 -11.66 -6.25
C GLY A 10 -13.25 -10.26 -5.97
N GLN A 11 -13.62 -9.94 -4.71
CA GLN A 11 -14.07 -8.60 -4.33
C GLN A 11 -12.90 -7.68 -3.94
N MET A 12 -11.90 -8.21 -3.25
CA MET A 12 -10.80 -7.41 -2.72
C MET A 12 -9.75 -7.08 -3.77
N ALA A 13 -9.44 -8.00 -4.70
CA ALA A 13 -8.40 -7.75 -5.70
C ALA A 13 -8.68 -6.51 -6.58
N PRO A 14 -9.91 -6.30 -7.12
CA PRO A 14 -10.22 -5.08 -7.88
C PRO A 14 -10.15 -3.81 -7.03
N ALA A 15 -10.59 -3.86 -5.77
CA ALA A 15 -10.54 -2.72 -4.86
C ALA A 15 -9.09 -2.33 -4.49
N ILE A 16 -8.23 -3.32 -4.25
CA ILE A 16 -6.81 -3.13 -3.96
C ILE A 16 -6.07 -2.63 -5.21
N MET A 17 -6.26 -3.26 -6.36
CA MET A 17 -5.53 -2.88 -7.56
C MET A 17 -5.98 -1.53 -8.11
N GLY A 18 -7.29 -1.24 -8.06
CA GLY A 18 -7.86 0.06 -8.42
C GLY A 18 -7.56 0.50 -9.85
N ASN A 19 -7.39 -0.45 -10.79
CA ASN A 19 -6.93 -0.18 -12.15
C ASN A 19 -7.84 -0.85 -13.18
N SER A 20 -8.87 -0.14 -13.63
CA SER A 20 -9.82 -0.64 -14.64
C SER A 20 -9.24 -0.65 -16.06
N GLU A 21 -8.20 0.14 -16.34
CA GLU A 21 -7.58 0.22 -17.66
C GLU A 21 -6.70 -0.99 -17.97
N ARG A 22 -6.16 -1.64 -16.92
CA ARG A 22 -5.29 -2.83 -17.00
C ARG A 22 -5.83 -3.97 -16.13
N PRO A 23 -6.92 -4.62 -16.53
CA PRO A 23 -7.59 -5.65 -15.74
C PRO A 23 -6.71 -6.86 -15.44
N GLU A 24 -5.71 -7.16 -16.28
CA GLU A 24 -4.75 -8.25 -16.09
C GLU A 24 -3.93 -8.12 -14.78
N LEU A 25 -3.73 -6.89 -14.29
CA LEU A 25 -3.06 -6.66 -13.00
C LEU A 25 -3.96 -7.13 -11.85
N THR A 26 -5.27 -6.91 -11.95
CA THR A 26 -6.25 -7.39 -10.98
C THR A 26 -6.34 -8.91 -11.01
N ASP A 27 -6.33 -9.52 -12.19
CA ASP A 27 -6.32 -10.98 -12.32
C ASP A 27 -5.08 -11.61 -11.70
N THR A 28 -3.90 -11.02 -11.94
CA THR A 28 -2.65 -11.47 -11.33
C THR A 28 -2.72 -11.42 -9.79
N LEU A 29 -3.27 -10.34 -9.23
CA LEU A 29 -3.45 -10.21 -7.78
C LEU A 29 -4.46 -11.24 -7.23
N ARG A 30 -5.58 -11.43 -7.93
CA ARG A 30 -6.60 -12.43 -7.57
C ARG A 30 -6.02 -13.84 -7.58
N GLU A 31 -5.24 -14.20 -8.59
CA GLU A 31 -4.57 -15.50 -8.68
C GLU A 31 -3.57 -15.71 -7.54
N SER A 32 -2.83 -14.66 -7.16
CA SER A 32 -1.95 -14.69 -5.99
C SER A 32 -2.72 -15.02 -4.69
N PHE A 33 -3.88 -14.38 -4.48
CA PHE A 33 -4.74 -14.70 -3.35
C PHE A 33 -5.23 -16.15 -3.41
N CYS A 34 -5.76 -16.61 -4.54
CA CYS A 34 -6.26 -17.99 -4.70
C CYS A 34 -5.19 -19.07 -4.41
N ARG A 35 -3.91 -18.76 -4.65
CA ARG A 35 -2.78 -19.67 -4.38
C ARG A 35 -2.33 -19.68 -2.92
N THR A 36 -2.74 -18.70 -2.12
CA THR A 36 -2.36 -18.60 -0.70
C THR A 36 -3.20 -19.55 0.15
N ASN A 37 -2.57 -20.18 1.16
CA ASN A 37 -3.29 -21.03 2.11
C ASN A 37 -4.42 -20.22 2.80
N PRO A 38 -5.69 -20.66 2.72
CA PRO A 38 -6.82 -19.86 3.23
C PRO A 38 -6.76 -19.53 4.72
N GLU A 39 -6.24 -20.44 5.57
CA GLU A 39 -6.12 -20.17 7.01
C GLU A 39 -5.05 -19.11 7.29
N ILE A 40 -3.93 -19.16 6.57
CA ILE A 40 -2.88 -18.15 6.66
C ILE A 40 -3.40 -16.81 6.15
N ALA A 41 -4.07 -16.79 5.00
CA ALA A 41 -4.63 -15.57 4.42
C ALA A 41 -5.67 -14.93 5.34
N ARG A 42 -6.53 -15.73 5.98
CA ARG A 42 -7.50 -15.25 6.97
C ARG A 42 -6.82 -14.64 8.19
N HIS A 43 -5.81 -15.31 8.74
CA HIS A 43 -5.08 -14.80 9.89
C HIS A 43 -4.34 -13.50 9.54
N PHE A 44 -3.67 -13.45 8.39
CA PHE A 44 -3.00 -12.26 7.88
C PHE A 44 -3.98 -11.10 7.70
N ALA A 45 -5.12 -11.32 7.03
CA ALA A 45 -6.15 -10.30 6.85
C ALA A 45 -6.68 -9.77 8.19
N ALA A 46 -6.92 -10.65 9.18
CA ALA A 46 -7.37 -10.21 10.51
C ALA A 46 -6.34 -9.28 11.16
N LEU A 47 -5.04 -9.62 11.08
CA LEU A 47 -3.98 -8.75 11.58
C LEU A 47 -3.90 -7.44 10.80
N THR A 48 -3.96 -7.46 9.47
CA THR A 48 -3.86 -6.26 8.63
C THR A 48 -5.03 -5.29 8.85
N PHE A 49 -6.27 -5.79 8.93
CA PHE A 49 -7.46 -4.93 8.97
C PHE A 49 -7.95 -4.58 10.39
N TRP A 50 -7.54 -5.33 11.42
CA TRP A 50 -7.99 -5.07 12.81
C TRP A 50 -6.89 -4.56 13.74
N SER A 51 -5.64 -4.49 13.30
CA SER A 51 -4.58 -3.86 14.10
C SER A 51 -4.69 -2.35 14.08
N ASP A 52 -4.25 -1.72 15.17
CA ASP A 52 -4.07 -0.27 15.27
C ASP A 52 -2.64 0.02 15.73
N ASN A 53 -1.82 0.49 14.81
CA ASN A 53 -0.41 0.83 15.05
C ASN A 53 -0.17 2.34 15.14
N ARG A 54 -1.20 3.17 15.30
CA ARG A 54 -1.05 4.63 15.31
C ARG A 54 -0.09 5.13 16.39
N SER A 55 -0.09 4.50 17.57
CA SER A 55 0.82 4.84 18.67
C SER A 55 2.28 4.49 18.40
N ASP A 56 2.55 3.63 17.43
CA ASP A 56 3.92 3.20 17.09
C ASP A 56 4.61 4.16 16.13
N LEU A 57 3.86 4.99 15.40
CA LEU A 57 4.40 5.94 14.42
C LEU A 57 5.40 6.93 15.06
N ALA A 58 5.09 7.43 16.26
CA ALA A 58 5.99 8.33 16.99
C ALA A 58 7.32 7.66 17.41
N LYS A 59 7.38 6.33 17.43
CA LYS A 59 8.60 5.55 17.76
C LYS A 59 9.43 5.25 16.52
N ALA A 60 8.89 5.44 15.31
CA ALA A 60 9.56 5.15 14.06
C ALA A 60 10.48 6.31 13.63
N CYS A 61 11.65 6.39 14.26
CA CYS A 61 12.61 7.48 14.06
C CYS A 61 13.52 7.32 12.83
N THR A 62 13.50 6.18 12.13
CA THR A 62 14.27 6.01 10.89
C THR A 62 13.71 6.93 9.80
N PRO A 63 14.55 7.65 9.02
CA PRO A 63 14.08 8.43 7.89
C PRO A 63 13.23 7.59 6.95
N ALA A 64 12.02 8.06 6.61
CA ALA A 64 11.07 7.31 5.80
C ALA A 64 10.46 8.15 4.68
N LEU A 65 10.18 7.53 3.54
CA LEU A 65 9.41 8.11 2.45
C LEU A 65 7.99 7.53 2.46
N VAL A 66 6.99 8.40 2.63
CA VAL A 66 5.57 8.06 2.55
C VAL A 66 5.06 8.44 1.16
N LEU A 67 4.85 7.43 0.31
CA LEU A 67 4.24 7.59 -1.01
C LEU A 67 2.74 7.35 -0.93
N GLN A 68 1.94 8.36 -1.28
CA GLN A 68 0.48 8.30 -1.23
C GLN A 68 -0.11 8.42 -2.63
N CYS A 69 -0.96 7.46 -3.02
CA CYS A 69 -1.71 7.52 -4.27
C CYS A 69 -2.77 8.63 -4.26
N ALA A 70 -3.12 9.15 -5.44
CA ALA A 70 -4.14 10.19 -5.61
C ALA A 70 -5.54 9.68 -5.26
N GLU A 71 -5.85 8.45 -5.69
CA GLU A 71 -7.12 7.78 -5.44
C GLU A 71 -6.85 6.37 -4.94
N ASP A 72 -7.05 6.15 -3.65
CA ASP A 72 -6.88 4.87 -2.99
C ASP A 72 -8.06 4.67 -2.02
N VAL A 73 -8.89 3.68 -2.32
CA VAL A 73 -10.10 3.37 -1.54
C VAL A 73 -9.77 2.78 -0.17
N ILE A 74 -8.58 2.22 0.00
CA ILE A 74 -8.12 1.61 1.26
C ILE A 74 -7.47 2.67 2.15
N ALA A 75 -6.65 3.54 1.55
CA ALA A 75 -5.94 4.60 2.26
C ALA A 75 -6.19 5.98 1.61
N PRO A 76 -7.26 6.70 2.03
CA PRO A 76 -7.50 8.07 1.60
C PRO A 76 -6.28 8.97 1.90
N VAL A 77 -6.10 10.04 1.13
CA VAL A 77 -4.94 10.95 1.22
C VAL A 77 -4.65 11.45 2.65
N GLN A 78 -5.68 11.64 3.47
CA GLN A 78 -5.56 12.05 4.87
C GLN A 78 -4.79 11.03 5.71
N VAL A 79 -4.87 9.74 5.38
CA VAL A 79 -4.13 8.67 6.07
C VAL A 79 -2.63 8.79 5.80
N GLY A 80 -2.21 8.95 4.55
CA GLY A 80 -0.80 9.16 4.21
C GLY A 80 -0.22 10.43 4.87
N LYS A 81 -0.99 11.52 4.87
CA LYS A 81 -0.61 12.75 5.59
C LYS A 81 -0.48 12.52 7.10
N TYR A 82 -1.46 11.87 7.71
CA TYR A 82 -1.40 11.52 9.13
C TYR A 82 -0.14 10.71 9.47
N VAL A 83 0.19 9.69 8.66
CA VAL A 83 1.40 8.89 8.86
C VAL A 83 2.66 9.76 8.81
N ALA A 84 2.78 10.61 7.79
CA ALA A 84 3.93 11.50 7.67
C ALA A 84 4.02 12.52 8.83
N ASP A 85 2.88 13.06 9.27
CA ASP A 85 2.82 14.04 10.37
C ASP A 85 3.17 13.41 11.74
N GLN A 86 2.88 12.12 11.93
CA GLN A 86 3.16 11.42 13.19
C GLN A 86 4.56 10.81 13.27
N MET A 87 5.25 10.65 12.13
CA MET A 87 6.60 10.09 12.06
C MET A 87 7.65 11.20 12.09
N PRO A 88 8.62 11.19 13.03
CA PRO A 88 9.54 12.33 13.21
C PRO A 88 10.38 12.71 11.99
N ASN A 89 10.73 11.74 11.15
CA ASN A 89 11.67 11.91 10.03
C ASN A 89 11.05 11.44 8.70
N ALA A 90 9.74 11.65 8.51
CA ALA A 90 9.06 11.26 7.29
C ALA A 90 9.05 12.38 6.24
N THR A 91 9.24 11.98 4.98
CA THR A 91 9.00 12.79 3.79
C THR A 91 7.74 12.28 3.10
N PHE A 92 6.77 13.17 2.86
CA PHE A 92 5.53 12.83 2.17
C PHE A 92 5.60 13.21 0.69
N VAL A 93 5.19 12.31 -0.20
CA VAL A 93 5.01 12.57 -1.62
C VAL A 93 3.65 12.07 -2.09
N GLN A 94 2.90 12.96 -2.72
CA GLN A 94 1.65 12.64 -3.39
C GLN A 94 1.95 12.17 -4.82
N LEU A 95 1.64 10.91 -5.11
CA LEU A 95 1.69 10.32 -6.45
C LEU A 95 0.44 10.69 -7.26
N LYS A 96 0.57 10.64 -8.59
CA LYS A 96 -0.55 10.65 -9.53
C LYS A 96 -1.19 9.27 -9.67
N ALA A 97 -0.45 8.21 -9.37
CA ALA A 97 -0.94 6.85 -9.35
C ALA A 97 -2.25 6.67 -8.55
N THR A 98 -3.09 5.75 -9.01
CA THR A 98 -4.33 5.32 -8.36
C THR A 98 -4.26 3.83 -7.97
N GLY A 99 -5.16 3.43 -7.08
CA GLY A 99 -5.17 2.12 -6.44
C GLY A 99 -4.16 2.00 -5.30
N HIS A 100 -4.15 0.85 -4.64
CA HIS A 100 -3.32 0.57 -3.46
C HIS A 100 -1.99 -0.15 -3.81
N CYS A 101 -1.76 -0.46 -5.08
CA CYS A 101 -0.56 -1.14 -5.55
C CYS A 101 0.21 -0.34 -6.62
N PRO A 102 0.63 0.92 -6.34
CA PRO A 102 1.31 1.75 -7.32
C PRO A 102 2.65 1.17 -7.78
N HIS A 103 3.31 0.36 -6.96
CA HIS A 103 4.53 -0.35 -7.32
C HIS A 103 4.33 -1.38 -8.45
N VAL A 104 3.09 -1.83 -8.68
CA VAL A 104 2.71 -2.72 -9.78
C VAL A 104 2.12 -1.93 -10.94
N SER A 105 1.16 -1.05 -10.65
CA SER A 105 0.40 -0.34 -11.69
C SER A 105 1.15 0.89 -12.24
N HIS A 106 1.93 1.58 -11.43
CA HIS A 106 2.65 2.81 -11.80
C HIS A 106 4.12 2.75 -11.38
N PRO A 107 4.86 1.67 -11.75
CA PRO A 107 6.19 1.41 -11.22
C PRO A 107 7.19 2.53 -11.54
N SER A 108 7.12 3.12 -12.74
CA SER A 108 8.03 4.20 -13.13
C SER A 108 7.94 5.42 -12.22
N GLU A 109 6.73 5.80 -11.79
CA GLU A 109 6.53 6.93 -10.87
C GLU A 109 7.09 6.60 -9.49
N VAL A 110 6.80 5.39 -8.97
CA VAL A 110 7.30 4.92 -7.67
C VAL A 110 8.83 4.85 -7.64
N ILE A 111 9.45 4.26 -8.67
CA ILE A 111 10.91 4.16 -8.79
C ILE A 111 11.55 5.55 -8.78
N GLN A 112 10.99 6.48 -9.54
CA GLN A 112 11.52 7.83 -9.65
C GLN A 112 11.54 8.57 -8.30
N GLU A 113 10.49 8.43 -7.49
CA GLU A 113 10.45 9.06 -6.16
C GLU A 113 11.40 8.38 -5.15
N ILE A 114 11.54 7.06 -5.22
CA ILE A 114 12.50 6.33 -4.39
C ILE A 114 13.93 6.77 -4.73
N GLU A 115 14.28 6.85 -6.02
CA GLU A 115 15.60 7.30 -6.47
C GLU A 115 15.89 8.74 -6.01
N ARG A 116 14.92 9.65 -6.16
CA ARG A 116 15.03 11.03 -5.66
C ARG A 116 15.31 11.07 -4.16
N TYR A 117 14.54 10.31 -3.38
CA TYR A 117 14.67 10.27 -1.93
C TYR A 117 16.04 9.75 -1.49
N VAL A 118 16.48 8.61 -2.04
CA VAL A 118 17.77 8.00 -1.70
C VAL A 118 18.96 8.87 -2.11
N ALA A 119 18.89 9.51 -3.29
CA ALA A 119 19.94 10.44 -3.73
C ALA A 119 20.08 11.65 -2.80
N SER A 120 18.95 12.19 -2.31
CA SER A 120 18.94 13.32 -1.37
C SER A 120 19.55 12.95 -0.01
N ALA A 121 19.28 11.74 0.48
CA ALA A 121 19.85 11.24 1.74
C ALA A 121 21.37 11.06 1.68
N THR A 122 21.91 10.72 0.50
CA THR A 122 23.34 10.49 0.30
C THR A 122 24.14 11.79 0.19
N SER A 123 23.48 12.90 -0.18
CA SER A 123 24.12 14.23 -0.31
C SER A 123 24.37 14.93 1.03
N HIS A 124 23.92 14.34 2.15
CA HIS A 124 24.10 14.84 3.52
C HIS A 124 25.16 14.07 4.32
N LEU A 125 25.87 13.14 3.68
CA LEU A 125 27.07 12.45 4.19
C LEU A 125 28.31 13.02 3.50
#